data_AF-H5SC45-F1
#
_entry.id   AF-H5SC45-F1
#
_cell.length_a   1.000
_cell.length_b   1.000
_cell.length_c   1.000
_cell.angle_alpha   90.00
_cell.angle_beta   90.00
_cell.angle_gamma   90.00
#
_symmetry.space_group_name_H-M   'P 1'
#
loop_
_entity.id
_entity.type
_entity.pdbx_description
1 polymer ?
#
loop_
_entity_poly.entity_id
_entity_poly.type
_entity_poly.pdbx_seq_one_letter_code
_entity_poly.pdbx_strand_id
1 'polypeptide(L)'
;MTKLRNLVFGAAMVAAASSSALAVEFTPEENLFLGMKIYERAAGRGCGTCHDVRPFPDLTQSIKKLSKEEFINVVKNGRPGTIMVAMAPQIMEIGLVKSACMSESQALEALYAYLQAVAGGKGKVQKPATLDAKIKSCGK
;
A
#
# COMPACT_ATOMS: atom_id res chain seq x y z
N MET A 1 -16.32 41.04 55.39
CA MET A 1 -15.86 40.68 54.02
C MET A 1 -15.28 39.28 54.05
N THR A 2 -15.96 38.37 53.37
CA THR A 2 -15.76 36.93 53.34
C THR A 2 -14.55 36.58 52.47
N LYS A 3 -13.56 35.83 52.97
CA LYS A 3 -12.50 35.24 52.13
C LYS A 3 -12.60 33.72 52.16
N LEU A 4 -13.18 33.22 51.06
CA LEU A 4 -13.46 31.82 50.79
C LEU A 4 -12.27 31.18 50.06
N ARG A 5 -11.90 30.00 50.56
CA ARG A 5 -11.60 28.75 49.83
C ARG A 5 -10.36 28.63 48.94
N ASN A 6 -9.44 27.80 49.44
CA ASN A 6 -8.78 26.65 48.81
C ASN A 6 -8.94 26.52 47.28
N LEU A 7 -7.83 26.71 46.56
CA LEU A 7 -7.61 26.14 45.24
C LEU A 7 -6.62 24.98 45.37
N VAL A 8 -7.11 23.75 45.25
CA VAL A 8 -6.27 22.56 45.05
C VAL A 8 -6.03 22.43 43.55
N PHE A 9 -4.77 22.49 43.15
CA PHE A 9 -4.29 22.13 41.82
C PHE A 9 -4.54 20.64 41.60
N GLY A 10 -5.57 20.31 40.81
CA GLY A 10 -5.81 18.97 40.29
C GLY A 10 -5.47 18.92 38.80
N ALA A 11 -4.23 18.60 38.47
CA ALA A 11 -3.84 18.27 37.10
C ALA A 11 -4.40 16.88 36.74
N ALA A 12 -5.61 16.86 36.17
CA ALA A 12 -6.17 15.65 35.56
C ALA A 12 -5.53 15.44 34.19
N MET A 13 -4.37 14.78 34.16
CA MET A 13 -3.87 14.13 32.94
C MET A 13 -4.70 12.88 32.68
N VAL A 14 -5.81 13.02 31.96
CA VAL A 14 -6.46 11.88 31.34
C VAL A 14 -5.77 11.67 30.00
N ALA A 15 -4.81 10.75 29.99
CA ALA A 15 -4.24 10.23 28.77
C ALA A 15 -5.38 9.64 27.93
N ALA A 16 -5.71 10.31 26.83
CA ALA A 16 -6.48 9.72 25.77
C ALA A 16 -5.64 8.56 25.21
N ALA A 17 -5.93 7.35 25.68
CA ALA A 17 -5.51 6.12 25.02
C ALA A 17 -6.30 6.01 23.72
N SER A 18 -5.91 6.82 22.72
CA SER A 18 -6.27 6.59 21.34
C SER A 18 -5.54 5.33 20.92
N SER A 19 -6.25 4.21 20.85
CA SER A 19 -5.79 2.97 20.21
C SER A 19 -5.47 3.25 18.74
N SER A 20 -4.27 3.79 18.51
CA SER A 20 -3.64 3.86 17.22
C SER A 20 -3.20 2.44 16.93
N ALA A 21 -3.95 1.73 16.09
CA ALA A 21 -3.43 0.54 15.45
C ALA A 21 -2.08 0.94 14.83
N LEU A 22 -0.99 0.38 15.35
CA LEU A 22 0.35 0.60 14.81
C LEU A 22 0.30 0.17 13.35
N ALA A 23 0.28 1.13 12.44
CA ALA A 23 0.37 0.85 11.01
C ALA A 23 1.70 0.11 10.79
N VAL A 24 1.65 -1.05 10.15
CA VAL A 24 2.86 -1.80 9.82
C VAL A 24 3.58 -1.01 8.74
N GLU A 25 4.66 -0.32 9.11
CA GLU A 25 5.50 0.41 8.17
C GLU A 25 6.39 -0.57 7.38
N PHE A 26 6.57 -0.32 6.09
CA PHE A 26 7.43 -1.12 5.20
C PHE A 26 8.58 -0.26 4.68
N THR A 27 9.78 -0.83 4.68
CA THR A 27 10.97 -0.24 4.06
C THR A 27 10.81 -0.11 2.54
N PRO A 28 11.60 0.73 1.86
CA PRO A 28 11.57 0.83 0.40
C PRO A 28 11.76 -0.51 -0.31
N GLU A 29 12.67 -1.35 0.18
CA GLU A 29 12.95 -2.67 -0.38
C GLU A 29 11.77 -3.64 -0.21
N GLU A 30 11.10 -3.58 0.95
CA GLU A 30 9.88 -4.37 1.21
C GLU A 30 8.74 -3.92 0.33
N ASN A 31 8.51 -2.61 0.19
CA ASN A 31 7.49 -2.07 -0.71
C ASN A 31 7.73 -2.47 -2.16
N LEU A 32 8.98 -2.46 -2.62
CA LEU A 32 9.31 -2.92 -3.97
C LEU A 32 9.01 -4.41 -4.17
N PHE A 33 9.36 -5.25 -3.20
CA PHE A 33 9.06 -6.67 -3.27
C PHE A 33 7.56 -6.95 -3.21
N LEU A 34 6.83 -6.30 -2.30
CA LEU A 34 5.39 -6.42 -2.16
C LEU A 34 4.68 -5.93 -3.43
N GLY A 35 5.10 -4.80 -4.00
CA GLY A 35 4.61 -4.27 -5.26
C GLY A 35 4.82 -5.21 -6.44
N MET A 36 6.00 -5.83 -6.54
CA MET A 36 6.27 -6.89 -7.53
C MET A 36 5.30 -8.06 -7.35
N LYS A 37 5.08 -8.52 -6.12
CA LYS A 37 4.15 -9.62 -5.86
C LYS A 37 2.70 -9.26 -6.12
N ILE A 38 2.31 -8.01 -5.93
CA ILE A 38 1.00 -7.50 -6.34
C ILE A 38 0.89 -7.55 -7.87
N TYR A 39 1.88 -7.03 -8.60
CA TYR A 39 1.93 -7.06 -10.06
C TYR A 39 1.80 -8.49 -10.61
N GLU A 40 2.52 -9.44 -10.04
CA GLU A 40 2.53 -10.85 -10.48
C GLU A 40 1.23 -11.61 -10.19
N ARG A 41 0.42 -11.16 -9.20
CA ARG A 41 -0.65 -12.00 -8.64
C ARG A 41 -2.05 -11.38 -8.64
N ALA A 42 -2.18 -10.08 -8.90
CA ALA A 42 -3.48 -9.41 -8.92
C ALA A 42 -4.48 -10.15 -9.85
N ALA A 43 -5.72 -10.32 -9.38
CA ALA A 43 -6.76 -11.10 -10.07
C ALA A 43 -6.35 -12.54 -10.47
N GLY A 44 -5.43 -13.16 -9.71
CA GLY A 44 -4.99 -14.55 -9.89
C GLY A 44 -4.07 -14.80 -11.08
N ARG A 45 -3.85 -13.80 -11.95
CA ARG A 45 -3.01 -13.90 -13.16
C ARG A 45 -1.95 -12.79 -13.28
N GLY A 46 -2.03 -11.77 -12.43
CA GLY A 46 -1.15 -10.61 -12.46
C GLY A 46 -1.55 -9.57 -13.51
N CYS A 47 -1.07 -8.35 -13.29
CA CYS A 47 -1.24 -7.20 -14.17
C CYS A 47 -0.60 -7.45 -15.55
N GLY A 48 0.49 -8.21 -15.60
CA GLY A 48 1.22 -8.55 -16.83
C GLY A 48 0.39 -9.29 -17.87
N THR A 49 -0.63 -10.04 -17.45
CA THR A 49 -1.54 -10.74 -18.39
C THR A 49 -2.20 -9.81 -19.39
N CYS A 50 -2.51 -8.58 -18.97
CA CYS A 50 -2.98 -7.55 -19.88
C CYS A 50 -1.81 -6.66 -20.33
N HIS A 51 -0.95 -6.23 -19.42
CA HIS A 51 -0.06 -5.09 -19.69
C HIS A 51 1.28 -5.43 -20.35
N ASP A 52 1.69 -6.70 -20.37
CA ASP A 52 2.93 -7.15 -21.02
C ASP A 52 2.68 -7.62 -22.46
N VAL A 53 1.44 -7.49 -22.96
CA VAL A 53 1.04 -7.89 -24.31
C VAL A 53 0.27 -6.78 -25.02
N ARG A 54 0.39 -6.71 -26.34
CA ARG A 54 -0.38 -5.78 -27.17
C ARG A 54 -1.81 -6.33 -27.37
N PRO A 55 -2.83 -5.46 -27.50
CA PRO A 55 -2.77 -4.02 -27.75
C PRO A 55 -2.83 -3.13 -26.48
N PHE A 56 -2.69 -3.70 -25.29
CA PHE A 56 -2.88 -2.93 -24.05
C PHE A 56 -1.72 -1.97 -23.75
N PRO A 57 -1.95 -0.92 -22.95
CA PRO A 57 -0.91 0.04 -22.61
C PRO A 57 0.21 -0.60 -21.79
N ASP A 58 1.45 -0.30 -22.20
CA ASP A 58 2.66 -0.59 -21.42
C ASP A 58 2.67 0.25 -20.14
N LEU A 59 2.65 -0.42 -18.99
CA LEU A 59 2.61 0.26 -17.69
C LEU A 59 3.91 0.98 -17.36
N THR A 60 5.06 0.51 -17.84
CA THR A 60 6.36 1.17 -17.61
C THR A 60 6.46 2.51 -18.34
N GLN A 61 5.75 2.65 -19.46
CA GLN A 61 5.61 3.91 -20.17
C GLN A 61 4.49 4.78 -19.60
N SER A 62 3.38 4.15 -19.20
CA SER A 62 2.24 4.86 -18.61
C SER A 62 2.60 5.53 -17.29
N ILE A 63 3.36 4.85 -16.42
CA ILE A 63 3.74 5.36 -15.10
C ILE A 63 4.65 6.59 -15.16
N LYS A 64 5.35 6.81 -16.29
CA LYS A 64 6.16 8.02 -16.52
C LYS A 64 5.31 9.26 -16.82
N LYS A 65 4.05 9.07 -17.19
CA LYS A 65 3.13 10.14 -17.63
C LYS A 65 2.05 10.45 -16.61
N LEU A 66 1.75 9.52 -15.70
CA LEU A 66 0.73 9.66 -14.68
C LEU A 66 1.33 10.19 -13.38
N SER A 67 0.59 11.03 -12.67
CA SER A 67 0.87 11.28 -11.26
C SER A 67 0.59 10.03 -10.42
N LYS A 68 1.13 9.98 -9.19
CA LYS A 68 0.84 8.89 -8.24
C LYS A 68 -0.65 8.79 -7.97
N GLU A 69 -1.30 9.94 -7.77
CA GLU A 69 -2.73 10.04 -7.47
C GLU A 69 -3.57 9.54 -8.65
N GLU A 70 -3.21 9.92 -9.88
CA GLU A 70 -3.88 9.45 -11.09
C GLU A 70 -3.74 7.93 -11.26
N PHE A 71 -2.54 7.40 -11.05
CA PHE A 71 -2.30 5.97 -11.07
C PHE A 71 -3.15 5.23 -10.04
N ILE A 72 -3.11 5.67 -8.78
CA ILE A 72 -3.87 5.07 -7.67
C ILE A 72 -5.36 5.10 -7.99
N ASN A 73 -5.87 6.23 -8.49
CA ASN A 73 -7.27 6.37 -8.85
C ASN A 73 -7.68 5.38 -9.94
N VAL A 74 -6.86 5.19 -10.98
CA VAL A 74 -7.12 4.22 -12.06
C VAL A 74 -7.08 2.78 -11.56
N VAL A 75 -6.13 2.41 -10.71
CA VAL A 75 -6.06 1.04 -10.17
C VAL A 75 -7.24 0.79 -9.23
N LYS A 76 -7.62 1.78 -8.43
CA LYS A 76 -8.73 1.65 -7.47
C LYS A 76 -10.09 1.58 -8.15
N ASN A 77 -10.34 2.45 -9.12
CA ASN A 77 -11.67 2.68 -9.69
C ASN A 77 -11.82 2.14 -11.13
N GLY A 78 -10.75 1.61 -11.72
CA GLY A 78 -10.70 1.32 -13.14
C GLY A 78 -10.58 2.59 -13.98
N ARG A 79 -10.71 2.45 -15.31
CA ARG A 79 -10.74 3.58 -16.24
C ARG A 79 -12.01 3.53 -17.10
N PRO A 80 -12.94 4.49 -16.93
CA PRO A 80 -14.17 4.56 -17.70
C PRO A 80 -13.92 4.52 -19.22
N GLY A 81 -14.79 3.86 -19.97
CA GLY A 81 -14.68 3.72 -21.43
C GLY A 81 -13.56 2.78 -21.89
N THR A 82 -12.95 2.01 -20.97
CA THR A 82 -11.92 1.02 -21.29
C THR A 82 -12.20 -0.32 -20.60
N ILE A 83 -11.43 -1.36 -20.94
CA ILE A 83 -11.52 -2.65 -20.25
C ILE A 83 -10.80 -2.68 -18.89
N MET A 84 -10.15 -1.59 -18.48
CA MET A 84 -9.44 -1.52 -17.19
C MET A 84 -10.46 -1.44 -16.06
N VAL A 85 -10.65 -2.58 -15.38
CA VAL A 85 -11.54 -2.71 -14.23
C VAL A 85 -10.87 -2.23 -12.93
N ALA A 86 -11.69 -1.99 -11.89
CA ALA A 86 -11.20 -1.74 -10.54
C ALA A 86 -10.42 -2.94 -10.01
N MET A 87 -9.17 -2.72 -9.60
CA MET A 87 -8.24 -3.77 -9.16
C MET A 87 -7.98 -3.75 -7.66
N ALA A 88 -8.29 -2.67 -6.93
CA ALA A 88 -8.06 -2.60 -5.49
C ALA A 88 -8.66 -3.80 -4.70
N PRO A 89 -9.92 -4.23 -4.93
CA PRO A 89 -10.45 -5.42 -4.24
C PRO A 89 -9.64 -6.69 -4.55
N GLN A 90 -9.23 -6.86 -5.81
CA GLN A 90 -8.44 -8.03 -6.24
C GLN A 90 -7.03 -8.03 -5.67
N ILE A 91 -6.45 -6.85 -5.44
CA ILE A 91 -5.14 -6.69 -4.81
C ILE A 91 -5.24 -7.05 -3.32
N MET A 92 -6.29 -6.61 -2.64
CA MET A 92 -6.50 -6.91 -1.22
C MET A 92 -6.77 -8.39 -0.95
N GLU A 93 -7.24 -9.13 -1.96
CA GLU A 93 -7.43 -10.58 -1.87
C GLU A 93 -6.13 -11.41 -1.98
N ILE A 94 -5.01 -10.78 -2.34
CA ILE A 94 -3.73 -11.48 -2.44
C ILE A 94 -3.29 -11.93 -1.04
N GLY A 95 -3.04 -13.24 -0.87
CA GLY A 95 -2.67 -13.82 0.43
C GLY A 95 -1.48 -13.12 1.09
N LEU A 96 -0.46 -12.70 0.32
CA LEU A 96 0.66 -11.94 0.86
C LEU A 96 0.27 -10.55 1.39
N VAL A 97 -0.64 -9.85 0.72
CA VAL A 97 -1.15 -8.53 1.15
C VAL A 97 -1.91 -8.68 2.46
N LYS A 98 -2.76 -9.71 2.56
CA LYS A 98 -3.48 -10.08 3.79
C LYS A 98 -2.54 -10.45 4.93
N SER A 99 -1.59 -11.37 4.69
CA SER A 99 -0.63 -11.83 5.70
C SER A 99 0.34 -10.75 6.16
N ALA A 100 0.53 -9.69 5.37
CA ALA A 100 1.35 -8.55 5.76
C ALA A 100 0.54 -7.43 6.45
N CYS A 101 -0.78 -7.58 6.64
CA CYS A 101 -1.67 -6.55 7.20
C CYS A 101 -1.58 -5.22 6.45
N MET A 102 -1.33 -5.26 5.15
CA MET A 102 -1.28 -4.02 4.37
C MET A 102 -2.66 -3.39 4.33
N SER A 103 -2.71 -2.06 4.45
CA SER A 103 -3.89 -1.32 4.02
C SER A 103 -4.00 -1.29 2.50
N GLU A 104 -5.17 -0.93 1.98
CA GLU A 104 -5.35 -0.67 0.54
C GLU A 104 -4.37 0.39 0.04
N SER A 105 -4.18 1.49 0.79
CA SER A 105 -3.24 2.55 0.40
C SER A 105 -1.82 2.00 0.30
N GLN A 106 -1.34 1.26 1.30
CA GLN A 106 0.00 0.67 1.27
C GLN A 106 0.18 -0.29 0.08
N ALA A 107 -0.82 -1.11 -0.23
CA ALA A 107 -0.75 -2.03 -1.36
C ALA A 107 -0.67 -1.30 -2.72
N LEU A 108 -1.47 -0.25 -2.90
CA LEU A 108 -1.46 0.56 -4.13
C LEU A 108 -0.16 1.37 -4.26
N GLU A 109 0.38 1.88 -3.15
CA GLU A 109 1.65 2.58 -3.12
C GLU A 109 2.83 1.66 -3.41
N ALA A 110 2.85 0.45 -2.86
CA ALA A 110 3.85 -0.57 -3.15
C ALA A 110 3.86 -0.92 -4.65
N LEU A 111 2.67 -1.11 -5.24
CA LEU A 111 2.54 -1.36 -6.68
C LEU A 111 3.07 -0.19 -7.52
N TYR A 112 2.73 1.05 -7.16
CA TYR A 112 3.27 2.24 -7.82
C TYR A 112 4.80 2.30 -7.74
N ALA A 113 5.36 2.09 -6.54
CA ALA A 113 6.80 2.11 -6.31
C ALA A 113 7.54 1.06 -7.15
N TYR A 114 6.98 -0.15 -7.26
CA TYR A 114 7.51 -1.19 -8.12
C TYR A 114 7.52 -0.78 -9.60
N LEU A 115 6.39 -0.28 -10.12
CA LEU A 115 6.30 0.14 -11.52
C LEU A 115 7.24 1.30 -11.85
N GLN A 116 7.37 2.28 -10.95
CA GLN A 116 8.35 3.37 -11.09
C GLN A 116 9.78 2.83 -11.15
N ALA A 117 10.12 1.88 -10.28
CA ALA A 117 11.45 1.31 -10.27
C ALA A 117 11.76 0.53 -11.56
N VAL A 118 10.83 -0.29 -12.05
CA VAL A 118 10.97 -1.00 -13.33
C VAL A 118 11.08 -0.02 -14.49
N ALA A 119 10.25 1.03 -14.52
CA ALA A 119 10.30 2.09 -15.52
C ALA A 119 11.63 2.86 -15.53
N GLY A 120 12.30 2.95 -14.37
CA GLY A 120 13.65 3.47 -14.18
C GLY A 120 14.79 2.49 -14.45
N GLY A 121 14.48 1.28 -14.95
CA GLY A 121 15.48 0.27 -15.32
C GLY A 121 15.91 -0.66 -14.19
N LYS A 122 15.17 -0.72 -13.07
CA LYS A 122 15.44 -1.68 -12.00
C LYS A 122 15.23 -3.11 -12.50
N GLY A 123 16.23 -3.96 -12.26
CA GLY A 123 16.17 -5.38 -12.56
C GLY A 123 15.47 -6.19 -11.48
N LYS A 124 15.98 -7.39 -11.21
CA LYS A 124 15.39 -8.36 -10.28
C LYS A 124 15.19 -7.78 -8.88
N VAL A 125 14.00 -7.94 -8.31
CA VAL A 125 13.69 -7.60 -6.91
C VAL A 125 13.75 -8.86 -6.07
N GLN A 126 14.53 -8.83 -4.99
CA GLN A 126 14.67 -9.95 -4.05
C GLN A 126 13.79 -9.73 -2.83
N LYS A 127 13.39 -10.83 -2.17
CA LYS A 127 12.65 -10.77 -0.92
C LYS A 127 13.55 -10.25 0.21
N PRO A 128 13.19 -9.15 0.89
CA PRO A 128 13.96 -8.69 2.05
C PRO A 128 13.84 -9.65 3.23
N ALA A 129 14.95 -9.88 3.94
CA ALA A 129 14.99 -10.76 5.11
C ALA A 129 14.08 -10.29 6.26
N THR A 130 13.86 -8.97 6.35
CA THR A 130 13.04 -8.32 7.37
C THR A 130 11.54 -8.57 7.19
N LEU A 131 11.10 -8.92 5.97
CA LEU A 131 9.68 -9.03 5.64
C LEU A 131 8.99 -10.16 6.39
N ASP A 132 9.68 -11.29 6.61
CA ASP A 132 9.10 -12.44 7.32
C ASP A 132 8.82 -12.14 8.79
N ALA A 133 9.63 -11.29 9.43
CA ALA A 133 9.37 -10.86 10.79
C ALA A 133 8.10 -9.99 10.86
N LYS A 134 7.92 -9.07 9.91
CA LYS A 134 6.73 -8.20 9.82
C LYS A 134 5.45 -8.97 9.54
N ILE A 135 5.50 -9.93 8.61
CA ILE A 135 4.38 -10.84 8.33
C ILE A 135 4.01 -11.64 9.59
N LYS A 136 4.99 -12.14 10.35
CA LYS A 136 4.73 -12.88 11.59
C LYS A 136 4.16 -12.03 12.73
N SER A 137 4.42 -10.71 12.73
CA SER A 137 3.83 -9.79 13.70
C SER A 137 2.42 -9.33 13.33
N CYS A 138 2.05 -9.43 12.05
CA CYS A 138 0.69 -9.17 11.60
C CYS A 138 -0.24 -10.30 12.08
N GLY A 139 -1.28 -9.95 12.84
CA GLY A 139 -2.26 -10.91 13.36
C GLY A 139 -1.87 -11.62 14.66
N LYS A 140 -0.84 -11.14 15.36
CA LYS A 140 -0.58 -11.45 16.77
C LYS A 140 -1.02 -10.31 17.68
#